data_AF-A0A961LEE8-F1
#
_entry.id   AF-A0A961LEE8-F1
#
_cell.length_a   1.000
_cell.length_b   1.000
_cell.length_c   1.000
_cell.angle_alpha   90.00
_cell.angle_beta   90.00
_cell.angle_gamma   90.00
#
_symmetry.space_group_name_H-M   'P 1'
#
loop_
_entity.id
_entity.type
_entity.pdbx_description
1 polymer ?
#
loop_
_entity_poly.entity_id
_entity_poly.type
_entity_poly.pdbx_seq_one_letter_code
_entity_poly.pdbx_strand_id
1 'polypeptide(L)'
;QRGRMVILGNAGKNLGDSMYDGTIYLGGEARSLGVDAVPGEMTDLDRQWLTRKLKMYDMYPAGGIDHVKKIVAGKQLWNYDNLEPGEKKLVL
;
A
#
# COMPACT_ATOMS: atom_id res chain seq x y z
N GLN A 1 2.46 -7.22 -6.63
CA GLN A 1 2.49 -5.90 -7.30
C GLN A 1 3.62 -5.08 -6.68
N ARG A 2 4.27 -4.13 -7.37
CA ARG A 2 5.28 -3.27 -6.75
C ARG A 2 5.03 -1.82 -7.16
N GLY A 3 5.23 -0.89 -6.25
CA GLY A 3 5.07 0.54 -6.53
C GLY A 3 4.41 1.32 -5.41
N ARG A 4 4.11 2.58 -5.71
CA ARG A 4 3.47 3.52 -4.80
C ARG A 4 2.25 4.14 -5.48
N MET A 5 1.12 4.12 -4.80
CA MET A 5 -0.10 4.81 -5.20
C MET A 5 -0.33 5.99 -4.25
N VAL A 6 -0.77 7.13 -4.76
CA VAL A 6 -1.10 8.31 -3.97
C VAL A 6 -2.53 8.72 -4.28
N ILE A 7 -3.37 8.81 -3.26
CA ILE A 7 -4.78 9.20 -3.34
C ILE A 7 -4.96 10.41 -2.41
N LEU A 8 -5.17 11.60 -2.95
CA LEU A 8 -5.32 12.84 -2.17
C LEU A 8 -6.74 13.10 -1.66
N GLY A 9 -7.64 12.12 -1.81
CA GLY A 9 -9.02 12.21 -1.36
C GLY A 9 -9.47 10.89 -0.72
N ASN A 10 -10.78 10.67 -0.71
CA ASN A 10 -11.36 9.45 -0.17
C ASN A 10 -11.26 8.27 -1.15
N ALA A 11 -11.26 7.07 -0.60
CA ALA A 11 -11.33 5.82 -1.35
C ALA A 11 -12.63 5.05 -1.04
N GLY A 12 -13.07 4.25 -2.02
CA GLY A 12 -14.24 3.39 -1.89
C GLY A 12 -14.04 2.19 -0.98
N LYS A 13 -14.82 1.13 -1.24
CA LYS A 13 -14.66 -0.15 -0.54
C LYS A 13 -13.44 -0.91 -1.05
N ASN A 14 -12.85 -1.71 -0.18
CA ASN A 14 -11.81 -2.69 -0.46
C ASN A 14 -10.53 -2.06 -1.05
N LEU A 15 -10.11 -0.92 -0.51
CA LEU A 15 -8.84 -0.30 -0.91
C LEU A 15 -7.68 -1.25 -0.64
N GLY A 16 -6.91 -1.59 -1.68
CA GLY A 16 -5.80 -2.53 -1.58
C GLY A 16 -6.23 -4.00 -1.54
N ASP A 17 -7.39 -4.34 -2.09
CA ASP A 17 -7.79 -5.75 -2.21
C ASP A 17 -6.79 -6.56 -3.05
N SER A 18 -6.48 -7.77 -2.57
CA SER A 18 -5.47 -8.65 -3.16
C SER A 18 -4.09 -7.99 -3.37
N MET A 19 -3.74 -7.04 -2.51
CA MET A 19 -2.43 -6.38 -2.52
C MET A 19 -1.36 -7.32 -1.95
N TYR A 20 -0.46 -7.80 -2.82
CA TYR A 20 0.65 -8.65 -2.38
C TYR A 20 1.88 -7.86 -1.91
N ASP A 21 2.12 -6.68 -2.49
CA ASP A 21 3.24 -5.79 -2.15
C ASP A 21 2.94 -4.37 -2.69
N GLY A 22 3.71 -3.38 -2.26
CA GLY A 22 3.58 -1.97 -2.61
C GLY A 22 3.21 -1.06 -1.43
N THR A 23 2.86 0.18 -1.74
CA THR A 23 2.44 1.17 -0.73
C THR A 23 1.34 2.07 -1.30
N ILE A 24 0.30 2.34 -0.53
CA ILE A 24 -0.73 3.32 -0.85
C ILE A 24 -0.65 4.45 0.18
N TYR A 25 -0.55 5.69 -0.29
CA TYR A 25 -0.67 6.90 0.53
C TYR A 25 -2.08 7.48 0.34
N LEU A 26 -2.85 7.59 1.41
CA LEU A 26 -4.24 8.02 1.40
C LEU A 26 -4.41 9.31 2.22
N GLY A 27 -4.74 10.41 1.56
CA GLY A 27 -5.01 11.71 2.17
C GLY A 27 -6.44 11.88 2.71
N GLY A 28 -7.35 10.95 2.42
CA GLY A 28 -8.70 10.95 2.98
C GLY A 28 -8.98 9.68 3.79
N GLU A 29 -10.23 9.22 3.72
CA GLU A 29 -10.69 7.99 4.34
C GLU A 29 -11.04 6.93 3.29
N ALA A 30 -10.77 5.67 3.60
CA ALA A 30 -11.28 4.54 2.83
C ALA A 30 -12.57 4.04 3.47
N ARG A 31 -13.57 3.66 2.68
CA ARG A 31 -14.78 3.04 3.21
C ARG A 31 -14.49 1.67 3.84
N SER A 32 -13.58 0.90 3.25
CA SER A 32 -13.00 -0.31 3.84
C SER A 32 -11.65 -0.61 3.19
N LEU A 33 -10.78 -1.30 3.92
CA LEU A 33 -9.56 -1.88 3.34
C LEU A 33 -9.88 -3.25 2.73
N GLY A 34 -9.07 -3.66 1.75
CA GLY A 34 -9.05 -5.03 1.25
C GLY A 34 -8.56 -6.00 2.31
N VAL A 35 -8.79 -7.30 2.11
CA VAL A 35 -8.54 -8.35 3.13
C VAL A 35 -7.09 -8.35 3.61
N ASP A 36 -6.14 -8.15 2.71
CA ASP A 36 -4.70 -8.15 3.02
C ASP A 36 -4.11 -6.73 3.06
N ALA A 37 -4.93 -5.68 3.08
CA ALA A 37 -4.45 -4.31 3.18
C ALA A 37 -4.53 -3.84 4.63
N VAL A 38 -3.40 -3.39 5.18
CA VAL A 38 -3.28 -2.97 6.58
C VAL A 38 -2.66 -1.58 6.70
N PRO A 39 -2.96 -0.81 7.76
CA PRO A 39 -2.24 0.41 8.06
C PRO A 39 -0.74 0.15 8.22
N GLY A 40 0.07 0.99 7.60
CA GLY A 40 1.52 0.99 7.75
C GLY A 40 2.01 2.25 8.45
N GLU A 41 3.16 2.15 9.08
CA GLU A 41 3.81 3.30 9.72
C GLU A 41 4.30 4.31 8.67
N MET A 42 3.99 5.60 8.89
CA MET A 42 4.54 6.71 8.12
C MET A 42 5.92 7.10 8.63
N THR A 43 6.94 6.81 7.84
CA THR A 43 8.33 7.17 8.13
C THR A 43 8.70 8.54 7.56
N ASP A 44 9.81 9.11 8.01
CA ASP A 44 10.32 10.37 7.44
C ASP A 44 10.73 10.22 5.97
N LEU A 45 11.21 9.04 5.57
CA LEU A 45 11.51 8.75 4.17
C LEU A 45 10.24 8.78 3.31
N ASP A 46 9.13 8.25 3.83
CA ASP A 46 7.84 8.33 3.16
C ASP A 46 7.37 9.78 3.02
N ARG A 47 7.45 10.58 4.10
CA ARG A 47 7.06 12.00 4.11
C ARG A 47 7.88 12.82 3.12
N GLN A 48 9.20 12.63 3.11
CA GLN A 48 10.10 13.32 2.19
C GLN A 48 9.83 12.94 0.73
N TRP A 49 9.64 11.65 0.47
CA TRP A 49 9.33 11.17 -0.89
C TRP A 49 8.00 11.73 -1.39
N LEU A 50 6.95 11.66 -0.56
CA LEU A 50 5.61 12.14 -0.89
C LEU A 50 5.62 13.66 -1.12
N THR A 51 6.26 14.43 -0.23
CA THR A 51 6.42 15.88 -0.36
C THR A 51 7.08 16.24 -1.69
N ARG A 52 8.21 15.60 -2.03
CA ARG A 52 8.92 15.87 -3.28
C ARG A 52 8.04 15.55 -4.51
N LYS A 53 7.32 14.43 -4.48
CA LYS A 53 6.46 14.03 -5.59
C LYS A 53 5.26 14.95 -5.75
N LEU A 54 4.57 15.31 -4.68
CA LEU A 54 3.42 16.20 -4.75
C LEU A 54 3.81 17.61 -5.21
N LYS A 55 4.95 18.14 -4.75
CA LYS A 55 5.47 19.43 -5.24
C LYS A 55 5.79 19.42 -6.73
N MET A 56 6.35 18.33 -7.25
CA MET A 56 6.66 18.19 -8.69
C MET A 56 5.44 18.28 -9.60
N TYR A 57 4.25 17.93 -9.08
CA TYR A 57 3.00 17.97 -9.83
C TYR A 57 2.09 19.12 -9.41
N ASP A 58 2.57 20.08 -8.61
CA ASP A 58 1.78 21.19 -8.04
C ASP A 58 0.54 20.72 -7.25
N MET A 59 0.64 19.54 -6.63
CA MET A 59 -0.42 18.91 -5.82
C MET A 59 -0.11 18.91 -4.32
N TYR A 60 0.89 19.68 -3.87
CA TYR A 60 1.25 19.74 -2.46
C TYR A 60 0.14 20.45 -1.66
N PRO A 61 -0.50 19.79 -0.67
CA PRO A 61 -1.62 20.40 0.06
C PRO A 61 -1.14 21.57 0.92
N ALA A 62 -1.93 22.65 0.96
CA ALA A 62 -1.62 23.82 1.79
C ALA A 62 -1.48 23.47 3.29
N GLY A 63 -2.25 22.50 3.77
CA GLY A 63 -2.19 21.98 5.15
C GLY A 63 -1.08 20.93 5.39
N GLY A 64 -0.17 20.72 4.44
CA GLY A 64 0.85 19.67 4.54
C GLY A 64 0.30 18.26 4.33
N ILE A 65 1.09 17.25 4.72
CA ILE A 65 0.80 15.82 4.47
C ILE A 65 0.66 15.00 5.75
N ASP A 66 0.58 15.63 6.92
CA ASP A 66 0.55 14.93 8.22
C ASP A 66 -0.71 14.07 8.40
N HIS A 67 -1.79 14.41 7.70
CA HIS A 67 -3.03 13.65 7.67
C HIS A 67 -2.97 12.42 6.73
N VAL A 68 -1.92 12.29 5.92
CA VAL A 68 -1.80 11.20 4.94
C VAL A 68 -1.43 9.90 5.65
N LYS A 69 -2.26 8.88 5.43
CA LYS A 69 -2.09 7.53 5.96
C LYS A 69 -1.35 6.66 4.97
N LYS A 70 -0.56 5.72 5.46
CA LYS A 70 0.06 4.68 4.65
C LYS A 70 -0.65 3.35 4.84
N ILE A 71 -0.88 2.66 3.74
CA ILE A 71 -1.47 1.33 3.67
C ILE A 71 -0.48 0.44 2.91
N VAL A 72 -0.28 -0.77 3.43
CA VAL A 72 0.67 -1.76 2.92
C VAL A 72 0.03 -3.14 2.89
N ALA A 73 0.69 -4.11 2.24
CA ALA A 73 0.28 -5.50 2.31
C ALA A 73 0.52 -6.08 3.72
N GLY A 74 -0.50 -6.72 4.29
CA GLY A 74 -0.48 -7.46 5.56
C GLY A 74 0.23 -8.81 5.46
N LYS A 75 0.46 -9.29 4.23
CA LYS A 75 1.16 -10.54 3.92
C LYS A 75 0.46 -11.78 4.46
N GLN A 76 -0.83 -11.71 4.76
CA GLN A 76 -1.63 -12.86 5.17
C GLN A 76 -1.88 -13.82 4.00
N LEU A 77 -1.92 -13.30 2.76
CA LEU A 77 -2.15 -14.10 1.56
C LEU A 77 -0.84 -14.59 0.92
N TRP A 78 0.29 -14.46 1.61
CA TRP A 78 1.59 -14.95 1.16
C TRP A 78 1.69 -16.47 1.31
N ASN A 79 1.03 -17.19 0.41
CA ASN A 79 1.17 -18.64 0.29
C ASN A 79 2.35 -18.97 -0.63
N TYR A 80 3.56 -18.96 -0.07
CA TYR A 80 4.72 -19.50 -0.75
C TYR A 80 4.77 -21.01 -0.54
N ASP A 81 5.02 -21.73 -1.63
CA ASP A 81 5.32 -23.15 -1.54
C ASP A 81 6.72 -23.28 -0.93
N ASN A 82 6.78 -23.73 0.33
CA ASN A 82 8.04 -23.93 1.06
C ASN A 82 8.79 -25.18 0.60
N LEU A 83 8.22 -25.96 -0.33
CA LEU A 83 8.83 -27.14 -0.89
C LEU A 83 9.81 -26.75 -1.99
N GLU A 84 11.04 -27.25 -1.87
CA GLU A 84 11.99 -27.20 -2.97
C GLU A 84 11.40 -27.93 -4.19
N PRO A 85 11.77 -27.57 -5.44
CA PRO A 85 11.22 -28.20 -6.63
C PRO A 85 11.28 -29.74 -6.63
N GLY A 86 12.25 -30.33 -5.93
CA GLY A 86 12.39 -31.80 -5.77
C GLY A 86 11.47 -32.43 -4.71
N GLU A 87 10.88 -31.63 -3.82
CA GLU A 87 9.98 -32.08 -2.75
C GLU A 87 8.50 -31.99 -3.16
N LYS A 88 8.22 -31.37 -4.32
CA LYS A 88 6.88 -31.33 -4.90
C LYS A 88 6.51 -32.72 -5.41
N LYS A 89 5.71 -33.46 -4.65
CA LYS A 89 5.06 -34.67 -5.16
C LYS A 89 4.18 -34.28 -6.34
N LEU A 90 4.48 -34.82 -7.52
CA LEU A 90 3.57 -34.83 -8.66
C LEU A 90 2.32 -35.63 -8.24
N VAL A 91 1.30 -34.93 -7.79
CA VAL A 91 -0.05 -35.49 -7.71
C VAL A 91 -0.62 -35.34 -9.12
N LEU A 92 -0.54 -36.45 -9.88
CA LEU A 92 -1.19 -36.63 -11.18
C LEU A 92 -2.70 -36.83 -11.00
#